data_AF-A0A1F7MEL0-F1
#
_entry.id   AF-A0A1F7MEL0-F1
#
_cell.length_a   1.000
_cell.length_b   1.000
_cell.length_c   1.000
_cell.angle_alpha   90.00
_cell.angle_beta   90.00
_cell.angle_gamma   90.00
#
_symmetry.space_group_name_H-M   'P 1'
#
loop_
_entity.id
_entity.type
_entity.pdbx_description
1 polymer ?
#
loop_
_entity_poly.entity_id
_entity_poly.type
_entity_poly.pdbx_seq_one_letter_code
_entity_poly.pdbx_strand_id
1 'polypeptide(L)'
;MLSLAVIGLTLTTVAAPALAGQEVTYSANGTTLKGYIARPAKADGKRAAVLVVHEWWGNNDYLRKRADMLAGLGYVALALDMYGDGKTVTHPKDAGAPDDSFVKPEQIEAFKKEMQAAGVDYRFVSYPGAVHGFTNPAATENGKKYNLPLAYNAEVDRQSWEEMRKLFGTALK
;
A
#
# COMPACT_ATOMS: atom_id res chain seq x y z
N MET A 1 -24.71 -2.90 33.31
CA MET A 1 -24.94 -2.03 32.14
C MET A 1 -23.75 -2.16 31.22
N LEU A 2 -23.87 -2.90 30.11
CA LEU A 2 -22.83 -2.95 29.07
C LEU A 2 -22.98 -1.71 28.18
N SER A 3 -21.97 -0.84 28.14
CA SER A 3 -21.94 0.30 27.23
C SER A 3 -21.40 -0.16 25.88
N LEU A 4 -22.27 -0.16 24.86
CA LEU A 4 -21.92 -0.39 23.47
C LEU A 4 -21.27 0.90 22.93
N ALA A 5 -19.95 0.90 22.74
CA ALA A 5 -19.28 2.00 22.05
C ALA A 5 -19.53 1.86 20.53
N VAL A 6 -20.50 2.61 20.01
CA VAL A 6 -20.73 2.74 18.58
C VAL A 6 -19.72 3.76 18.05
N ILE A 7 -18.73 3.32 17.25
CA ILE A 7 -17.81 4.21 16.55
C ILE A 7 -18.55 4.78 15.33
N GLY A 8 -19.10 5.99 15.49
CA GLY A 8 -19.70 6.75 14.40
C GLY A 8 -18.64 7.47 13.58
N LEU A 9 -18.40 7.03 12.35
CA LEU A 9 -17.59 7.77 11.37
C LEU A 9 -18.49 8.80 10.67
N THR A 10 -18.32 10.07 11.00
CA THR A 10 -18.96 11.18 10.26
C THR A 10 -18.06 11.61 9.11
N LEU A 11 -18.40 11.22 7.88
CA LEU A 11 -17.79 11.77 6.67
C LEU A 11 -18.57 13.00 6.21
N THR A 12 -17.97 14.18 6.30
CA THR A 12 -18.42 15.36 5.55
C THR A 12 -17.91 15.24 4.11
N THR A 13 -18.83 15.22 3.15
CA THR A 13 -18.47 15.12 1.72
C THR A 13 -18.48 16.51 1.09
N VAL A 14 -17.33 16.96 0.62
CA VAL A 14 -17.25 18.01 -0.40
C VAL A 14 -16.94 17.31 -1.72
N ALA A 15 -17.78 17.51 -2.74
CA ALA A 15 -17.61 16.86 -4.04
C ALA A 15 -16.29 17.32 -4.69
N ALA A 16 -15.32 16.39 -4.76
CA ALA A 16 -14.03 16.59 -5.44
C ALA A 16 -14.15 16.18 -6.93
N PRO A 17 -13.30 16.73 -7.83
CA PRO A 17 -13.31 16.30 -9.22
C PRO A 17 -12.95 14.81 -9.29
N ALA A 18 -13.70 14.09 -10.11
CA ALA A 18 -13.60 12.64 -10.24
C ALA A 18 -12.16 12.18 -10.49
N LEU A 19 -11.67 11.31 -9.59
CA LEU A 19 -10.47 10.45 -9.60
C LEU A 19 -9.41 10.75 -8.54
N ALA A 20 -9.33 11.95 -7.96
CA ALA A 20 -8.46 12.18 -6.79
C ALA A 20 -9.18 11.77 -5.51
N GLY A 21 -8.57 10.88 -4.73
CA GLY A 21 -9.00 10.55 -3.38
C GLY A 21 -8.99 11.73 -2.40
N GLN A 22 -9.53 11.48 -1.21
CA GLN A 22 -9.72 12.46 -0.16
C GLN A 22 -8.94 12.06 1.09
N GLU A 23 -8.37 13.02 1.78
CA GLU A 23 -7.81 12.79 3.12
C GLU A 23 -8.93 12.44 4.11
N VAL A 24 -8.65 11.51 5.00
CA VAL A 24 -9.58 11.06 6.04
C VAL A 24 -8.86 10.91 7.37
N THR A 25 -9.49 11.40 8.43
CA THR A 25 -9.05 11.17 9.80
C THR A 25 -9.87 10.04 10.41
N TYR A 26 -9.20 9.08 11.03
CA TYR A 26 -9.83 7.96 11.72
C TYR A 26 -9.00 7.57 12.94
N SER A 27 -9.53 6.68 13.79
CA SER A 27 -8.79 6.18 14.95
C SER A 27 -8.74 4.66 14.96
N ALA A 28 -7.62 4.12 15.45
CA ALA A 28 -7.45 2.71 15.71
C ALA A 28 -6.66 2.55 17.02
N ASN A 29 -7.17 1.75 17.95
CA ASN A 29 -6.52 1.49 19.25
C ASN A 29 -6.14 2.75 20.03
N GLY A 30 -6.94 3.82 19.92
CA GLY A 30 -6.68 5.11 20.58
C GLY A 30 -5.67 6.01 19.86
N THR A 31 -5.09 5.57 18.74
CA THR A 31 -4.21 6.40 17.90
C THR A 31 -5.03 7.08 16.80
N THR A 32 -4.84 8.40 16.64
CA THR A 32 -5.38 9.17 15.51
C THR A 32 -4.53 8.95 14.27
N LEU A 33 -5.16 8.59 13.16
CA LEU A 33 -4.54 8.25 11.88
C LEU A 33 -5.06 9.18 10.79
N LYS A 34 -4.19 9.57 9.83
CA LYS A 34 -4.55 10.41 8.68
C LYS A 34 -4.33 9.65 7.37
N GLY A 35 -5.39 9.00 6.90
CA GLY A 35 -5.39 8.22 5.65
C GLY A 35 -5.76 9.04 4.42
N TYR A 36 -5.73 8.36 3.28
CA TYR A 36 -6.21 8.88 2.01
C TYR A 36 -7.09 7.83 1.33
N ILE A 37 -8.35 8.16 1.07
CA ILE A 37 -9.32 7.24 0.46
C ILE A 37 -9.66 7.66 -0.96
N ALA A 38 -9.33 6.80 -1.92
CA ALA A 38 -9.69 6.94 -3.32
C ALA A 38 -10.90 6.05 -3.64
N ARG A 39 -11.89 6.60 -4.35
CA ARG A 39 -13.10 5.90 -4.74
C ARG A 39 -13.32 6.02 -6.24
N PRO A 40 -13.90 4.99 -6.90
CA PRO A 40 -14.21 5.07 -8.32
C PRO A 40 -15.18 6.21 -8.62
N ALA A 41 -15.00 6.90 -9.75
CA ALA A 41 -15.85 8.02 -10.16
C ALA A 41 -17.32 7.65 -10.36
N LYS A 42 -17.59 6.39 -10.72
CA LYS A 42 -18.94 5.81 -10.82
C LYS A 42 -18.98 4.53 -10.00
N ALA A 43 -19.84 4.51 -9.00
CA ALA A 43 -20.04 3.34 -8.16
C ALA A 43 -21.54 3.12 -7.94
N ASP A 44 -22.13 2.25 -8.75
CA ASP A 44 -23.41 1.62 -8.44
C ASP A 44 -23.10 0.30 -7.70
N GLY A 45 -23.62 0.13 -6.49
CA GLY A 45 -23.50 -1.10 -5.70
C GLY A 45 -22.20 -1.28 -4.89
N LYS A 46 -22.05 -2.48 -4.32
CA LYS A 46 -20.90 -2.86 -3.48
C LYS A 46 -19.62 -2.95 -4.31
N ARG A 47 -18.47 -2.59 -3.72
CA ARG A 47 -17.15 -2.65 -4.35
C ARG A 47 -16.15 -3.30 -3.43
N ALA A 48 -15.24 -4.08 -3.99
CA ALA A 48 -14.08 -4.57 -3.27
C ALA A 48 -13.19 -3.39 -2.81
N ALA A 49 -12.64 -3.52 -1.61
CA ALA A 49 -11.75 -2.53 -1.02
C ALA A 49 -10.34 -3.08 -0.91
N VAL A 50 -9.35 -2.21 -1.11
CA VAL A 50 -7.92 -2.52 -1.02
C VAL A 50 -7.30 -1.58 0.00
N LEU A 51 -6.65 -2.15 1.01
CA LEU A 51 -5.84 -1.41 1.95
C LEU A 51 -4.43 -1.28 1.37
N VAL A 52 -3.94 -0.04 1.20
CA VAL A 52 -2.63 0.26 0.63
C VAL A 52 -1.71 0.71 1.76
N VAL A 53 -0.64 -0.05 1.98
CA VAL A 53 0.33 0.17 3.06
C VAL A 53 1.53 0.91 2.50
N HIS A 54 1.97 1.99 3.15
CA HIS A 54 3.13 2.77 2.66
C HIS A 54 4.45 2.04 2.85
N GLU A 55 5.42 2.42 2.02
CA GLU A 55 6.85 2.23 2.26
C GLU A 55 7.31 3.02 3.51
N TRP A 56 8.61 3.01 3.80
CA TRP A 56 9.18 3.75 4.93
C TRP A 56 8.80 5.23 4.98
N TRP A 57 8.52 5.87 3.84
CA TRP A 57 8.29 7.32 3.73
C TRP A 57 6.97 7.81 4.34
N GLY A 58 6.06 6.92 4.72
CA GLY A 58 4.72 7.30 5.19
C GLY A 58 3.72 7.49 4.03
N ASN A 59 2.53 7.98 4.37
CA ASN A 59 1.46 8.23 3.41
C ASN A 59 1.74 9.47 2.54
N ASN A 60 2.60 9.30 1.55
CA ASN A 60 3.05 10.34 0.61
C ASN A 60 2.33 10.29 -0.75
N ASP A 61 2.66 11.24 -1.63
CA ASP A 61 2.04 11.35 -2.96
C ASP A 61 2.18 10.08 -3.82
N TYR A 62 3.29 9.35 -3.68
CA TYR A 62 3.49 8.09 -4.38
C TYR A 62 2.45 7.04 -3.93
N LEU A 63 2.24 6.88 -2.62
CA LEU A 63 1.23 5.96 -2.10
C LEU A 63 -0.18 6.39 -2.55
N ARG A 64 -0.50 7.68 -2.44
CA ARG A 64 -1.81 8.24 -2.83
C ARG A 64 -2.09 8.01 -4.31
N LYS A 65 -1.09 8.19 -5.18
CA LYS A 65 -1.21 7.88 -6.61
C LYS A 65 -1.55 6.40 -6.86
N ARG A 66 -0.97 5.47 -6.10
CA ARG A 66 -1.33 4.04 -6.21
C ARG A 66 -2.77 3.77 -5.76
N ALA A 67 -3.26 4.47 -4.74
CA ALA A 67 -4.66 4.43 -4.34
C ALA A 67 -5.59 4.96 -5.46
N ASP A 68 -5.25 6.09 -6.09
CA ASP A 68 -6.00 6.62 -7.22
C ASP A 68 -6.00 5.66 -8.42
N MET A 69 -4.87 5.00 -8.71
CA MET A 69 -4.77 3.98 -9.75
C MET A 69 -5.71 2.79 -9.47
N LEU A 70 -5.82 2.34 -8.21
CA LEU A 70 -6.78 1.29 -7.81
C LEU A 70 -8.23 1.77 -7.95
N ALA A 71 -8.52 3.02 -7.60
CA ALA A 71 -9.83 3.62 -7.81
C ALA A 71 -10.20 3.71 -9.30
N GLY A 72 -9.24 4.02 -10.17
CA GLY A 72 -9.39 3.98 -11.62
C GLY A 72 -9.68 2.56 -12.17
N LEU A 73 -9.27 1.51 -11.45
CA LEU A 73 -9.63 0.11 -11.75
C LEU A 73 -10.97 -0.32 -11.16
N GLY A 74 -11.64 0.55 -10.38
CA GLY A 74 -12.96 0.28 -9.82
C GLY A 74 -12.98 -0.18 -8.36
N TYR A 75 -11.84 -0.21 -7.66
CA TYR A 75 -11.73 -0.54 -6.24
C TYR A 75 -11.92 0.68 -5.35
N VAL A 76 -12.36 0.49 -4.11
CA VAL A 76 -12.16 1.50 -3.06
C VAL A 76 -10.77 1.28 -2.48
N ALA A 77 -9.90 2.29 -2.47
CA ALA A 77 -8.54 2.15 -1.96
C ALA A 77 -8.31 3.08 -0.77
N LEU A 78 -7.85 2.53 0.35
CA LEU A 78 -7.43 3.32 1.52
C LEU A 78 -5.91 3.22 1.64
N ALA A 79 -5.21 4.31 1.32
CA ALA A 79 -3.82 4.52 1.72
C ALA A 79 -3.80 4.87 3.21
N LEU A 80 -3.30 3.93 4.03
CA LEU A 80 -3.34 4.04 5.48
C LEU A 80 -2.12 4.79 6.02
N ASP A 81 -2.25 5.27 7.25
CA ASP A 81 -1.16 5.88 8.02
C ASP A 81 -0.70 4.91 9.11
N MET A 82 0.46 4.27 8.92
CA MET A 82 1.01 3.32 9.91
C MET A 82 1.68 4.02 11.08
N TYR A 83 2.15 5.26 10.87
CA TYR A 83 2.92 5.98 11.87
C TYR A 83 2.04 6.81 12.81
N GLY A 84 0.85 7.18 12.35
CA GLY A 84 -0.09 8.00 13.08
C GLY A 84 0.16 9.49 12.87
N ASP A 85 -0.92 10.24 13.10
CA ASP A 85 -0.98 11.70 12.97
C ASP A 85 -0.51 12.26 11.60
N GLY A 86 -0.51 11.42 10.56
CA GLY A 86 -0.06 11.76 9.21
C GLY A 86 1.46 11.92 9.09
N LYS A 87 2.22 11.30 9.99
CA LYS A 87 3.68 11.39 9.98
C LYS A 87 4.24 10.79 8.68
N THR A 88 5.09 11.56 8.02
CA THR A 88 5.97 11.10 6.94
C THR A 88 7.42 11.27 7.36
N VAL A 89 8.31 10.48 6.80
CA VAL A 89 9.76 10.59 7.08
C VAL A 89 10.52 10.82 5.78
N THR A 90 11.69 11.44 5.90
CA THR A 90 12.55 11.76 4.76
C THR A 90 13.84 10.98 4.77
N HIS A 91 14.14 10.25 5.85
CA HIS A 91 15.31 9.40 5.99
C HIS A 91 14.92 8.01 6.54
N PRO A 92 15.50 6.90 6.01
CA PRO A 92 15.20 5.54 6.46
C PRO A 92 15.38 5.33 7.97
N LYS A 93 16.45 5.86 8.56
CA LYS A 93 16.68 5.84 10.03
C LYS A 93 15.50 6.38 10.86
N ASP A 94 14.71 7.30 10.32
CA ASP A 94 13.59 7.93 11.04
C ASP A 94 12.29 7.11 10.93
N ALA A 95 12.28 6.10 10.04
CA ALA A 95 11.18 5.17 9.82
C ALA A 95 11.01 4.13 10.95
N GLY A 96 11.95 4.11 11.91
CA GLY A 96 11.90 3.21 13.06
C GLY A 96 12.12 1.73 12.73
N ALA A 97 12.66 1.42 11.54
CA ALA A 97 12.99 0.06 11.14
C ALA A 97 14.41 -0.30 11.65
N PRO A 98 14.55 -1.15 12.69
CA PRO A 98 15.86 -1.64 13.10
C PRO A 98 16.35 -2.60 12.02
N ASP A 99 17.38 -2.19 11.26
CA ASP A 99 18.03 -2.97 10.22
C ASP A 99 17.07 -3.76 9.31
N ASP A 100 16.34 -3.05 8.43
CA ASP A 100 15.60 -3.66 7.31
C ASP A 100 16.61 -4.26 6.32
N SER A 101 17.16 -5.41 6.72
CA SER A 101 17.97 -6.27 5.89
C SER A 101 17.03 -6.79 4.81
N PHE A 102 17.04 -6.13 3.65
CA PHE A 102 16.30 -6.52 2.45
C PHE A 102 16.05 -8.03 2.37
N VAL A 103 14.87 -8.41 1.87
CA VAL A 103 14.41 -9.81 1.82
C VAL A 103 15.53 -10.78 1.41
N LYS A 104 15.94 -11.64 2.34
CA LYS A 104 17.01 -12.63 2.12
C LYS A 104 16.46 -13.87 1.41
N PRO A 105 17.27 -14.58 0.60
CA PRO A 105 16.85 -15.82 -0.07
C PRO A 105 16.26 -16.86 0.90
N GLU A 106 16.82 -16.98 2.11
CA GLU A 106 16.36 -17.95 3.12
C GLU A 106 14.93 -17.66 3.60
N GLN A 107 14.54 -16.38 3.66
CA GLN A 107 13.18 -15.98 4.03
C GLN A 107 12.17 -16.33 2.93
N ILE A 108 12.57 -16.19 1.66
CA ILE A 108 11.77 -16.61 0.51
C ILE A 108 11.54 -18.12 0.55
N GLU A 109 12.59 -18.90 0.78
CA GLU A 109 12.49 -20.36 0.84
C GLU A 109 11.68 -20.83 2.06
N ALA A 110 11.82 -20.15 3.21
CA ALA A 110 10.98 -20.41 4.39
C ALA A 110 9.50 -20.16 4.10
N PHE A 111 9.17 -19.03 3.46
CA PHE A 111 7.79 -18.72 3.06
C PHE A 111 7.20 -19.78 2.12
N LYS A 112 7.94 -20.18 1.08
CA LYS A 112 7.47 -21.20 0.12
C LYS A 112 7.19 -22.54 0.80
N LYS A 113 8.06 -22.96 1.72
CA LYS A 113 7.87 -24.18 2.51
C LYS A 113 6.62 -24.11 3.37
N GLU A 114 6.39 -22.99 4.04
CA GLU A 114 5.19 -22.78 4.87
C GLU A 114 3.91 -22.85 4.02
N MET A 115 3.87 -22.14 2.89
CA MET A 115 2.69 -22.17 2.01
C MET A 115 2.42 -23.57 1.44
N GLN A 116 3.49 -24.30 1.09
CA GLN A 116 3.37 -25.69 0.66
C GLN A 116 2.84 -26.60 1.77
N ALA A 117 3.36 -26.46 3.00
CA ALA A 117 2.91 -27.24 4.15
C ALA A 117 1.45 -26.95 4.51
N ALA A 118 1.01 -25.70 4.34
CA ALA A 118 -0.36 -25.27 4.60
C ALA A 118 -1.34 -25.63 3.46
N GLY A 119 -0.86 -26.15 2.32
CA GLY A 119 -1.71 -26.46 1.16
C GLY A 119 -2.38 -25.23 0.54
N VAL A 120 -1.78 -24.04 0.71
CA VAL A 120 -2.31 -22.78 0.18
C VAL A 120 -2.02 -22.68 -1.31
N ASP A 121 -3.02 -22.28 -2.09
CA ASP A 121 -2.81 -21.86 -3.47
C ASP A 121 -2.14 -20.49 -3.48
N TYR A 122 -0.85 -20.46 -3.81
CA TYR A 122 -0.05 -19.23 -3.84
C TYR A 122 0.78 -19.14 -5.11
N ARG A 123 1.08 -17.90 -5.50
CA ARG A 123 2.02 -17.60 -6.57
C ARG A 123 3.13 -16.71 -6.05
N PHE A 124 4.37 -17.16 -6.19
CA PHE A 124 5.55 -16.34 -5.96
C PHE A 124 6.12 -15.89 -7.31
N VAL A 125 6.12 -14.58 -7.58
CA VAL A 125 6.68 -14.01 -8.81
C VAL A 125 7.95 -13.24 -8.45
N SER A 126 9.07 -13.67 -9.03
CA SER A 126 10.36 -12.98 -8.89
C SER A 126 10.71 -12.29 -10.21
N TYR A 127 11.22 -11.07 -10.13
CA TYR A 127 11.62 -10.28 -11.29
C TYR A 127 13.15 -10.11 -11.28
N PRO A 128 13.89 -10.88 -12.10
CA PRO A 128 15.34 -10.77 -12.17
C PRO A 128 15.79 -9.34 -12.49
N GLY A 129 16.76 -8.84 -11.72
CA GLY A 129 17.30 -7.48 -11.88
C GLY A 129 16.48 -6.36 -11.22
N ALA A 130 15.32 -6.67 -10.62
CA ALA A 130 14.61 -5.73 -9.77
C ALA A 130 15.25 -5.68 -8.37
N VAL A 131 15.42 -4.48 -7.83
CA VAL A 131 15.88 -4.25 -6.45
C VAL A 131 14.79 -3.59 -5.62
N HIS A 132 15.04 -3.34 -4.34
CA HIS A 132 14.03 -2.79 -3.45
C HIS A 132 13.56 -1.40 -3.93
N GLY A 133 12.26 -1.11 -3.78
CA GLY A 133 11.66 0.13 -4.29
C GLY A 133 11.43 0.17 -5.81
N PHE A 134 11.49 -0.96 -6.52
CA PHE A 134 11.34 -1.01 -8.00
C PHE A 134 10.05 -0.39 -8.56
N THR A 135 9.02 -0.21 -7.75
CA THR A 135 7.75 0.43 -8.15
C THR A 135 7.74 1.95 -7.94
N ASN A 136 8.65 2.49 -7.13
CA ASN A 136 8.65 3.90 -6.76
C ASN A 136 9.66 4.69 -7.62
N PRO A 137 9.20 5.63 -8.47
CA PRO A 137 10.11 6.44 -9.30
C PRO A 137 11.17 7.23 -8.51
N ALA A 138 10.91 7.57 -7.25
CA ALA A 138 11.87 8.25 -6.38
C ALA A 138 12.94 7.31 -5.80
N ALA A 139 12.80 5.99 -5.93
CA ALA A 139 13.70 5.01 -5.35
C ALA A 139 15.15 5.16 -5.84
N THR A 140 15.36 5.43 -7.13
CA THR A 140 16.73 5.58 -7.69
C THR A 140 17.48 6.75 -7.07
N GLU A 141 16.83 7.91 -6.95
CA GLU A 141 17.47 9.09 -6.36
C GLU A 141 17.66 8.94 -4.85
N ASN A 142 16.69 8.31 -4.16
CA ASN A 142 16.85 7.98 -2.74
C ASN A 142 17.97 6.97 -2.49
N GLY A 143 18.13 5.97 -3.36
CA GLY A 143 19.20 4.98 -3.32
C GLY A 143 20.58 5.63 -3.42
N LYS A 144 20.75 6.56 -4.39
CA LYS A 144 21.98 7.36 -4.50
C LYS A 144 22.20 8.24 -3.27
N LYS A 145 21.16 8.95 -2.82
CA LYS A 145 21.24 9.92 -1.71
C LYS A 145 21.65 9.29 -0.39
N TYR A 146 21.16 8.09 -0.11
CA TYR A 146 21.37 7.40 1.17
C TYR A 146 22.31 6.19 1.07
N ASN A 147 22.94 5.99 -0.09
CA ASN A 147 23.81 4.85 -0.37
C ASN A 147 23.13 3.49 -0.08
N LEU A 148 21.91 3.33 -0.62
CA LEU A 148 21.08 2.13 -0.46
C LEU A 148 20.84 1.46 -1.82
N PRO A 149 20.66 0.13 -1.87
CA PRO A 149 20.35 -0.62 -3.09
C PRO A 149 18.87 -0.46 -3.47
N LEU A 150 18.45 0.79 -3.69
CA LEU A 150 17.12 1.16 -4.15
C LEU A 150 17.20 1.65 -5.60
N ALA A 151 16.31 1.16 -6.46
CA ALA A 151 16.21 1.66 -7.82
C ALA A 151 14.82 1.40 -8.39
N TYR A 152 14.29 2.39 -9.12
CA TYR A 152 13.07 2.27 -9.90
C TYR A 152 13.32 1.41 -11.14
N ASN A 153 12.37 0.53 -11.47
CA ASN A 153 12.36 -0.23 -12.72
C ASN A 153 10.96 -0.18 -13.34
N ALA A 154 10.78 0.68 -14.35
CA ALA A 154 9.47 0.94 -14.96
C ALA A 154 8.82 -0.30 -15.58
N GLU A 155 9.63 -1.18 -16.17
CA GLU A 155 9.11 -2.40 -16.81
C GLU A 155 8.63 -3.40 -15.77
N VAL A 156 9.40 -3.58 -14.69
CA VAL A 156 9.00 -4.48 -13.59
C VAL A 156 7.82 -3.90 -12.80
N ASP A 157 7.75 -2.59 -12.61
CA ASP A 157 6.58 -1.90 -12.05
C ASP A 157 5.33 -2.25 -12.85
N ARG A 158 5.35 -2.06 -14.18
CA ARG A 158 4.24 -2.41 -15.08
C ARG A 158 3.85 -3.88 -14.98
N GLN A 159 4.83 -4.78 -15.06
CA GLN A 159 4.57 -6.23 -14.98
C GLN A 159 3.96 -6.63 -13.62
N SER A 160 4.51 -6.13 -12.52
CA SER A 160 4.00 -6.42 -11.17
C SER A 160 2.58 -5.89 -10.95
N TRP A 161 2.27 -4.72 -11.52
CA TRP A 161 0.92 -4.16 -11.51
C TRP A 161 -0.07 -5.03 -12.29
N GLU A 162 0.34 -5.56 -13.44
CA GLU A 162 -0.48 -6.48 -14.23
C GLU A 162 -0.75 -7.80 -13.52
N GLU A 163 0.25 -8.37 -12.85
CA GLU A 163 0.06 -9.60 -12.06
C GLU A 163 -0.89 -9.38 -10.87
N MET A 164 -0.78 -8.25 -10.17
CA MET A 164 -1.75 -7.87 -9.13
C MET A 164 -3.17 -7.77 -9.69
N ARG A 165 -3.34 -7.10 -10.85
CA ARG A 165 -4.65 -6.96 -11.50
C ARG A 165 -5.26 -8.31 -11.88
N LYS A 166 -4.46 -9.25 -12.37
CA LYS A 166 -4.92 -10.61 -12.69
C LYS A 166 -5.44 -11.31 -11.43
N LEU A 167 -4.68 -11.26 -10.34
CA LEU A 167 -5.08 -11.86 -9.06
C LEU A 167 -6.35 -11.21 -8.50
N PHE A 168 -6.45 -9.88 -8.53
CA PHE A 168 -7.65 -9.21 -8.03
C PHE A 168 -8.87 -9.51 -8.91
N GLY A 169 -8.70 -9.66 -10.22
CA GLY A 169 -9.77 -10.05 -11.13
C GLY A 169 -10.34 -11.44 -10.87
N THR A 170 -9.57 -12.35 -10.25
CA THR A 170 -10.07 -13.68 -9.84
C THR A 170 -10.59 -13.70 -8.41
N ALA A 171 -9.95 -12.97 -7.50
CA ALA A 171 -10.22 -13.04 -6.06
C ALA A 171 -11.28 -12.04 -5.57
N LEU A 172 -11.42 -10.88 -6.22
CA LEU A 172 -12.30 -9.80 -5.80
C LEU A 172 -13.43 -9.65 -6.83
N LYS A 173 -14.66 -10.00 -6.42
CA LYS A 173 -15.89 -9.85 -7.22
C LYS A 173 -16.70 -8.67 -6.71
#